data_AF-A0A842MR55-F1
#
_entry.id   AF-A0A842MR55-F1
#
_cell.length_a   1.000
_cell.length_b   1.000
_cell.length_c   1.000
_cell.angle_alpha   90.00
_cell.angle_beta   90.00
_cell.angle_gamma   90.00
#
_symmetry.space_group_name_H-M   'P 1'
#
loop_
_entity.id
_entity.type
_entity.pdbx_description
1 polymer ?
#
loop_
_entity_poly.entity_id
_entity_poly.type
_entity_poly.pdbx_seq_one_letter_code
_entity_poly.pdbx_strand_id
1 'polypeptide(L)'
;MGFLEYAWSLFFDKDWLKNKVLISPKTKFPKFQKRSDHLVYILPEPQEIEGEEETLSLMGYIFSVDLLGQRQLASIFRASVFYLSALGVNSSFEDYKDWINNKDERLASFISSLIEGVKAITYISLNYPDKILDLALANTLALRRLRKLDGYLNPATKIMAGLLIKAYTGINPVNSNPEKEKINELAALIQTFKEKYVEALLEETSELKAEKLQIASKIYDVIEASGV
;
A
#
# COMPACT_ATOMS: atom_id res chain seq x y z
N MET A 1 26.87 1.39 6.24
CA MET A 1 26.11 1.20 4.99
C MET A 1 25.04 2.27 4.95
N GLY A 2 24.94 3.05 3.87
CA GLY A 2 23.93 4.10 3.76
C GLY A 2 22.53 3.55 3.51
N PHE A 3 21.50 4.41 3.59
CA PHE A 3 20.11 4.01 3.38
C PHE A 3 19.83 3.54 1.94
N LEU A 4 20.57 4.05 0.95
CA LEU A 4 20.43 3.63 -0.44
C LEU A 4 20.93 2.19 -0.63
N GLU A 5 22.13 1.88 -0.14
CA GLU A 5 22.69 0.53 -0.21
C GLU A 5 21.85 -0.45 0.61
N TYR A 6 21.34 0.02 1.76
CA TYR A 6 20.43 -0.79 2.56
C TYR A 6 19.14 -1.10 1.81
N ALA A 7 18.49 -0.11 1.20
CA ALA A 7 17.30 -0.32 0.39
C ALA A 7 17.58 -1.33 -0.73
N TRP A 8 18.66 -1.15 -1.50
CA TRP A 8 19.05 -2.08 -2.55
C TRP A 8 19.28 -3.52 -2.07
N SER A 9 19.85 -3.71 -0.88
CA SER A 9 20.05 -5.04 -0.31
C SER A 9 18.72 -5.79 -0.07
N LEU A 10 17.63 -5.05 0.14
CA LEU A 10 16.31 -5.53 0.50
C LEU A 10 15.35 -5.71 -0.68
N PHE A 11 15.64 -5.12 -1.84
CA PHE A 11 14.80 -5.20 -3.05
C PHE A 11 14.68 -6.64 -3.57
N PHE A 12 13.49 -7.00 -4.03
CA PHE A 12 13.19 -8.31 -4.63
C PHE A 12 13.78 -8.45 -6.03
N ASP A 13 13.66 -7.41 -6.86
CA ASP A 13 14.28 -7.32 -8.18
C ASP A 13 15.49 -6.38 -8.11
N LYS A 14 16.69 -6.95 -8.34
CA LYS A 14 17.98 -6.24 -8.24
C LYS A 14 18.52 -5.79 -9.59
N ASP A 15 17.72 -5.85 -10.65
CA ASP A 15 18.11 -5.31 -11.95
C ASP A 15 18.19 -3.77 -11.89
N TRP A 16 19.42 -3.28 -11.80
CA TRP A 16 19.80 -1.86 -11.75
C TRP A 16 19.52 -1.09 -13.04
N LEU A 17 19.38 -1.76 -14.18
CA LEU A 17 19.00 -1.12 -15.44
C LEU A 17 17.50 -0.84 -15.49
N LYS A 18 16.72 -1.75 -14.89
CA LYS A 18 15.26 -1.63 -14.81
C LYS A 18 14.78 -0.81 -13.61
N ASN A 19 15.50 -0.84 -12.49
CA ASN A 19 15.05 -0.27 -11.22
C ASN A 19 15.94 0.89 -10.78
N LYS A 20 15.32 2.03 -10.46
CA LYS A 20 15.98 3.22 -9.93
C LYS A 20 15.46 3.55 -8.54
N VAL A 21 16.30 3.36 -7.53
CA VAL A 21 15.99 3.68 -6.13
C VAL A 21 16.59 5.04 -5.77
N LEU A 22 15.75 5.91 -5.22
CA LEU A 22 16.13 7.25 -4.77
C LEU A 22 15.76 7.41 -3.30
N ILE A 23 16.71 7.83 -2.47
CA ILE A 23 16.45 8.30 -1.11
C ILE A 23 16.38 9.82 -1.16
N SER A 24 15.34 10.42 -0.58
CA SER A 24 15.18 11.88 -0.61
C SER A 24 14.61 12.44 0.69
N PRO A 25 15.24 13.48 1.29
CA PRO A 25 14.72 14.16 2.47
C PRO A 25 13.53 15.06 2.14
N LYS A 26 13.30 15.37 0.85
CA LYS A 26 12.18 16.22 0.41
C LYS A 26 10.86 15.45 0.27
N THR A 27 10.93 14.12 0.22
CA THR A 27 9.75 13.26 0.11
C THR A 27 9.27 12.88 1.50
N LYS A 28 7.97 13.10 1.78
CA LYS A 28 7.36 12.69 3.06
C LYS A 28 6.84 11.25 3.05
N PHE A 29 6.43 10.74 1.89
CA PHE A 29 5.84 9.41 1.74
C PHE A 29 6.49 8.66 0.57
N PRO A 30 6.68 7.32 0.67
CA PRO A 30 7.17 6.52 -0.43
C PRO A 30 6.38 6.74 -1.71
N LYS A 31 7.07 6.80 -2.85
CA LYS A 31 6.43 6.92 -4.17
C LYS A 31 6.94 5.84 -5.10
N PHE A 32 6.03 5.29 -5.88
CA PHE A 32 6.31 4.42 -7.01
C PHE A 32 5.93 5.13 -8.29
N GLN A 33 6.79 5.11 -9.29
CA GLN A 33 6.49 5.61 -10.62
C GLN A 33 7.03 4.63 -11.65
N LYS A 34 6.17 4.24 -12.59
CA LYS A 34 6.58 3.51 -13.78
C LYS A 34 6.88 4.52 -14.89
N ARG A 35 8.10 4.49 -15.44
CA ARG A 35 8.50 5.21 -16.65
C ARG A 35 8.55 4.21 -17.81
N SER A 36 8.72 4.72 -19.03
CA SER A 36 8.73 3.91 -20.27
C SER A 36 9.81 2.82 -20.27
N ASP A 37 10.93 3.08 -19.62
CA ASP A 37 12.18 2.31 -19.70
C ASP A 37 12.66 1.82 -18.33
N HIS A 38 12.17 2.40 -17.23
CA HIS A 38 12.58 2.02 -15.88
C HIS A 38 11.49 2.27 -14.83
N LEU A 39 11.61 1.59 -13.68
CA LEU A 39 10.79 1.76 -12.49
C LEU A 39 11.53 2.67 -11.51
N VAL A 40 10.86 3.72 -11.01
CA VAL A 40 11.43 4.67 -10.05
C VAL A 40 10.76 4.50 -8.70
N TYR A 41 11.58 4.25 -7.68
CA TYR A 41 11.18 4.11 -6.29
C TYR A 41 11.79 5.27 -5.50
N ILE A 42 10.95 6.10 -4.90
CA ILE A 42 11.40 7.24 -4.10
C ILE A 42 11.05 6.95 -2.64
N LEU A 43 12.06 6.76 -1.81
CA LEU A 43 11.92 6.52 -0.38
C LEU A 43 12.25 7.80 0.40
N PRO A 44 11.49 8.12 1.46
CA PRO A 44 11.86 9.19 2.37
C PRO A 44 13.15 8.82 3.11
N GLU A 45 14.02 9.80 3.28
CA GLU A 45 15.21 9.68 4.11
C GLU A 45 14.81 9.78 5.59
N PRO A 46 15.22 8.83 6.45
CA PRO A 46 15.14 9.02 7.89
C PRO A 46 15.90 10.26 8.34
N GLN A 47 15.32 11.05 9.24
CA GLN A 47 15.93 12.28 9.71
C GLN A 47 16.09 12.26 11.23
N GLU A 48 17.27 12.62 11.71
CA GLU A 48 17.49 13.02 13.09
C GLU A 48 16.93 14.42 13.30
N ILE A 49 16.16 14.60 14.36
CA ILE A 49 15.62 15.88 14.79
C ILE A 49 16.32 16.24 16.09
N GLU A 50 17.18 17.26 16.01
CA GLU A 50 17.82 17.86 17.18
C GLU A 50 16.81 18.75 17.93
N GLY A 51 16.64 18.49 19.22
CA GLY A 51 15.75 19.21 20.13
C GLY A 51 16.22 19.04 21.58
N GLU A 52 15.34 19.27 22.57
CA GLU A 52 15.66 19.00 23.99
C GLU A 52 15.96 17.50 24.24
N GLU A 53 15.27 16.63 23.49
CA GLU A 53 15.56 15.20 23.39
C GLU A 53 15.84 14.86 21.92
N GLU A 54 16.93 14.14 21.67
CA GLU A 54 17.28 13.65 20.33
C GLU A 54 16.23 12.63 19.88
N THR A 55 15.64 12.83 18.69
CA THR A 55 14.62 11.94 18.14
C THR A 55 14.87 11.61 16.68
N LEU A 56 14.31 10.47 16.25
CA LEU A 56 14.36 10.04 14.86
C LEU A 56 12.99 10.23 14.22
N SER A 57 12.96 10.60 12.94
CA SER A 57 11.71 10.79 12.21
C SER A 57 11.71 10.14 10.84
N LEU A 58 10.55 9.60 10.47
CA LEU A 58 10.30 9.02 9.16
C LEU A 58 8.80 9.06 8.86
N MET A 59 8.39 9.59 7.70
CA MET A 59 6.98 9.68 7.28
C MET A 59 6.06 10.36 8.30
N GLY A 60 6.62 11.36 9.01
CA GLY A 60 5.97 12.11 10.07
C GLY A 60 5.79 11.33 11.39
N TYR A 61 6.29 10.10 11.49
CA TYR A 61 6.40 9.40 12.77
C TYR A 61 7.66 9.85 13.49
N ILE A 62 7.60 9.94 14.81
CA ILE A 62 8.71 10.31 15.68
C ILE A 62 9.01 9.12 16.58
N PHE A 63 10.28 8.77 16.70
CA PHE A 63 10.80 7.66 17.48
C PHE A 63 11.90 8.18 18.41
N SER A 64 12.08 7.50 19.54
CA SER A 64 13.26 7.68 20.38
C SER A 64 14.54 7.23 19.65
N VAL A 65 15.68 7.80 20.02
CA VAL A 65 17.00 7.40 19.51
C VAL A 65 17.51 6.10 20.10
N ASP A 66 16.81 5.53 21.08
CA ASP A 66 17.15 4.26 21.69
C ASP A 66 17.00 3.08 20.71
N LEU A 67 17.50 1.91 21.12
CA LEU A 67 17.47 0.70 20.28
C LEU A 67 16.05 0.32 19.83
N LEU A 68 15.04 0.58 20.67
CA LEU A 68 13.65 0.28 20.33
C LEU A 68 13.13 1.20 19.23
N GLY A 69 13.32 2.52 19.35
CA GLY A 69 12.91 3.49 18.35
C GLY A 69 13.65 3.32 17.02
N GLN A 70 14.96 3.04 17.07
CA GLN A 70 15.75 2.67 15.88
C GLN A 70 15.17 1.43 15.17
N ARG A 71 14.80 0.38 15.93
CA ARG A 71 14.18 -0.83 15.37
C ARG A 71 12.83 -0.54 14.71
N GLN A 72 11.98 0.27 15.35
CA GLN A 72 10.68 0.66 14.80
C GLN A 72 10.81 1.47 13.51
N LEU A 73 11.72 2.45 13.50
CA LEU A 73 12.03 3.23 12.30
C LEU A 73 12.52 2.33 11.18
N ALA A 74 13.48 1.45 11.48
CA ALA A 74 14.02 0.51 10.51
C ALA A 74 12.93 -0.43 9.96
N SER A 75 12.00 -0.90 10.79
CA SER A 75 10.86 -1.70 10.35
C SER A 75 9.97 -0.96 9.36
N ILE A 76 9.65 0.32 9.59
CA ILE A 76 8.82 1.10 8.66
C ILE A 76 9.56 1.38 7.34
N PHE A 77 10.86 1.67 7.43
CA PHE A 77 11.70 1.83 6.26
C PHE A 77 11.72 0.55 5.42
N ARG A 78 12.01 -0.60 6.04
CA ARG A 78 11.99 -1.92 5.39
C ARG A 78 10.63 -2.25 4.80
N ALA A 79 9.54 -2.02 5.54
CA ALA A 79 8.18 -2.24 5.06
C ALA A 79 7.90 -1.45 3.77
N SER A 80 8.37 -0.20 3.71
CA SER A 80 8.24 0.63 2.51
C SER A 80 9.04 0.10 1.34
N VAL A 81 10.28 -0.35 1.58
CA VAL A 81 11.12 -0.98 0.55
C VAL A 81 10.46 -2.25 0.03
N PHE A 82 10.01 -3.15 0.91
CA PHE A 82 9.36 -4.40 0.52
C PHE A 82 8.07 -4.16 -0.25
N TYR A 83 7.20 -3.27 0.24
CA TYR A 83 5.94 -2.95 -0.43
C TYR A 83 6.17 -2.36 -1.82
N LEU A 84 7.05 -1.36 -1.93
CA LEU A 84 7.40 -0.75 -3.22
C LEU A 84 8.04 -1.75 -4.18
N SER A 85 8.96 -2.58 -3.68
CA SER A 85 9.59 -3.61 -4.51
C SER A 85 8.58 -4.65 -4.99
N ALA A 86 7.61 -5.03 -4.17
CA ALA A 86 6.56 -5.97 -4.58
C ALA A 86 5.66 -5.38 -5.68
N LEU A 87 5.33 -4.09 -5.60
CA LEU A 87 4.62 -3.39 -6.68
C LEU A 87 5.43 -3.43 -7.98
N GLY A 88 6.74 -3.23 -7.91
CA GLY A 88 7.62 -3.27 -9.06
C GLY A 88 7.64 -4.62 -9.80
N VAL A 89 7.51 -5.72 -9.07
CA VAL A 89 7.57 -7.08 -9.62
C VAL A 89 6.19 -7.57 -10.08
N ASN A 90 5.12 -7.18 -9.38
CA ASN A 90 3.81 -7.82 -9.56
C ASN A 90 2.71 -6.90 -10.06
N SER A 91 2.93 -5.58 -10.12
CA SER A 91 1.87 -4.66 -10.49
C SER A 91 1.70 -4.51 -11.99
N SER A 92 0.43 -4.50 -12.42
CA SER A 92 0.05 -4.32 -13.82
C SER A 92 -0.90 -3.12 -13.98
N PHE A 93 -0.41 -1.95 -13.56
CA PHE A 93 -1.15 -0.67 -13.64
C PHE A 93 -1.62 -0.33 -15.07
N GLU A 94 -0.92 -0.83 -16.10
CA GLU A 94 -1.28 -0.61 -17.50
C GLU A 94 -2.65 -1.20 -17.87
N ASP A 95 -3.08 -2.26 -17.19
CA ASP A 95 -4.36 -2.91 -17.45
C ASP A 95 -5.54 -1.96 -17.22
N TYR A 96 -5.36 -0.91 -16.40
CA TYR A 96 -6.39 0.05 -16.07
C TYR A 96 -6.48 1.22 -17.06
N LYS A 97 -5.56 1.36 -18.03
CA LYS A 97 -5.53 2.51 -18.96
C LYS A 97 -6.88 2.79 -19.61
N ASP A 98 -7.48 1.76 -20.19
CA ASP A 98 -8.78 1.90 -20.86
C ASP A 98 -9.92 2.00 -19.85
N TRP A 99 -9.79 1.34 -18.70
CA TRP A 99 -10.80 1.33 -17.65
C TRP A 99 -10.97 2.70 -16.97
N ILE A 100 -9.91 3.48 -16.82
CA ILE A 100 -9.95 4.80 -16.17
C ILE A 100 -10.66 5.86 -17.04
N ASN A 101 -10.78 5.63 -18.35
CA ASN A 101 -11.41 6.59 -19.25
C ASN A 101 -12.84 6.93 -18.80
N ASN A 102 -13.13 8.23 -18.72
CA ASN A 102 -14.42 8.81 -18.28
C ASN A 102 -14.79 8.52 -16.80
N LYS A 103 -13.85 8.14 -15.94
CA LYS A 103 -14.04 7.99 -14.49
C LYS A 103 -13.42 9.16 -13.71
N ASP A 104 -13.85 9.37 -12.47
CA ASP A 104 -13.15 10.27 -11.55
C ASP A 104 -11.71 9.76 -11.31
N GLU A 105 -10.74 10.62 -11.60
CA GLU A 105 -9.32 10.27 -11.57
C GLU A 105 -8.87 9.84 -10.17
N ARG A 106 -9.38 10.49 -9.11
CA ARG A 106 -8.97 10.23 -7.73
C ARG A 106 -9.51 8.88 -7.25
N LEU A 107 -10.78 8.61 -7.51
CA LEU A 107 -11.41 7.34 -7.18
C LEU A 107 -10.80 6.20 -7.97
N ALA A 108 -10.60 6.38 -9.29
CA ALA A 108 -10.00 5.35 -10.13
C ALA A 108 -8.54 5.06 -9.71
N SER A 109 -7.77 6.10 -9.34
CA SER A 109 -6.41 5.95 -8.78
C SER A 109 -6.41 5.24 -7.43
N PHE A 110 -7.38 5.54 -6.56
CA PHE A 110 -7.54 4.84 -5.28
C PHE A 110 -7.80 3.34 -5.49
N ILE A 111 -8.72 2.99 -6.38
CA ILE A 111 -9.14 1.61 -6.61
C ILE A 111 -8.02 0.79 -7.26
N SER A 112 -7.40 1.32 -8.32
CA SER A 112 -6.26 0.66 -8.95
C SER A 112 -5.11 0.45 -7.95
N SER A 113 -4.79 1.46 -7.13
CA SER A 113 -3.76 1.34 -6.10
C SER A 113 -4.12 0.34 -5.00
N LEU A 114 -5.39 0.28 -4.59
CA LEU A 114 -5.89 -0.66 -3.59
C LEU A 114 -5.71 -2.11 -4.07
N ILE A 115 -6.15 -2.41 -5.30
CA ILE A 115 -6.08 -3.76 -5.85
C ILE A 115 -4.63 -4.19 -6.11
N GLU A 116 -3.81 -3.32 -6.71
CA GLU A 116 -2.38 -3.60 -6.92
C GLU A 116 -1.60 -3.72 -5.60
N GLY A 117 -1.99 -2.96 -4.58
CA GLY A 117 -1.44 -3.08 -3.23
C GLY A 117 -1.80 -4.40 -2.54
N VAL A 118 -3.03 -4.90 -2.74
CA VAL A 118 -3.44 -6.24 -2.26
C VAL A 118 -2.61 -7.33 -2.94
N LYS A 119 -2.35 -7.23 -4.25
CA LYS A 119 -1.44 -8.16 -4.95
C LYS A 119 -0.04 -8.11 -4.36
N ALA A 120 0.51 -6.92 -4.14
CA ALA A 120 1.83 -6.75 -3.57
C ALA A 120 1.98 -7.40 -2.18
N ILE A 121 1.02 -7.17 -1.27
CA ILE A 121 1.05 -7.77 0.07
C ILE A 121 0.88 -9.28 0.01
N THR A 122 0.01 -9.77 -0.88
CA THR A 122 -0.21 -11.20 -1.07
C THR A 122 1.05 -11.89 -1.58
N TYR A 123 1.72 -11.27 -2.54
CA TYR A 123 3.02 -11.73 -3.04
C TYR A 123 4.07 -11.80 -1.93
N ILE A 124 4.18 -10.76 -1.09
CA ILE A 124 5.11 -10.76 0.05
C ILE A 124 4.75 -11.86 1.05
N SER A 125 3.46 -12.04 1.33
CA SER A 125 2.98 -13.04 2.30
C SER A 125 3.29 -14.46 1.86
N LEU A 126 3.18 -14.73 0.56
CA LEU A 126 3.42 -16.05 -0.01
C LEU A 126 4.92 -16.35 -0.15
N ASN A 127 5.70 -15.41 -0.68
CA ASN A 127 7.10 -15.66 -1.07
C ASN A 127 8.12 -15.25 0.01
N TYR A 128 7.75 -14.33 0.90
CA TYR A 128 8.65 -13.75 1.91
C TYR A 128 7.93 -13.53 3.26
N PRO A 129 7.43 -14.62 3.89
CA PRO A 129 6.60 -14.53 5.09
C PRO A 129 7.32 -13.86 6.27
N ASP A 130 8.64 -13.94 6.34
CA ASP A 130 9.49 -13.27 7.34
C ASP A 130 9.36 -11.74 7.30
N LYS A 131 9.07 -11.16 6.13
CA LYS A 131 8.97 -9.71 5.92
C LYS A 131 7.62 -9.13 6.37
N ILE A 132 6.62 -9.98 6.60
CA ILE A 132 5.25 -9.53 6.96
C ILE A 132 5.21 -8.82 8.31
N LEU A 133 6.11 -9.15 9.24
CA LEU A 133 6.16 -8.48 10.54
C LEU A 133 6.45 -6.97 10.42
N ASP A 134 7.35 -6.59 9.51
CA ASP A 134 7.64 -5.17 9.24
C ASP A 134 6.42 -4.46 8.65
N LEU A 135 5.72 -5.10 7.71
CA LEU A 135 4.48 -4.57 7.11
C LEU A 135 3.36 -4.45 8.16
N ALA A 136 3.20 -5.44 9.03
CA ALA A 136 2.18 -5.43 10.09
C ALA A 136 2.44 -4.30 11.09
N LEU A 137 3.70 -4.06 11.46
CA LEU A 137 4.09 -2.93 12.31
C LEU A 137 3.76 -1.59 11.64
N ALA A 138 4.15 -1.42 10.37
CA ALA A 138 3.84 -0.21 9.60
C ALA A 138 2.33 0.04 9.48
N ASN A 139 1.55 -1.00 9.16
CA ASN A 139 0.08 -0.94 9.08
C ASN A 139 -0.54 -0.59 10.45
N THR A 140 -0.01 -1.13 11.55
CA THR A 140 -0.49 -0.82 12.91
C THR A 140 -0.28 0.66 13.25
N LEU A 141 0.89 1.21 12.91
CA LEU A 141 1.17 2.63 13.12
C LEU A 141 0.29 3.53 12.23
N ALA A 142 0.08 3.14 10.97
CA ALA A 142 -0.83 3.84 10.07
C ALA A 142 -2.28 3.82 10.60
N LEU A 143 -2.75 2.67 11.07
CA LEU A 143 -4.08 2.51 11.65
C LEU A 143 -4.29 3.44 12.86
N ARG A 144 -3.29 3.62 13.71
CA ARG A 144 -3.39 4.55 14.86
C ARG A 144 -3.72 5.99 14.43
N ARG A 145 -3.26 6.43 13.26
CA ARG A 145 -3.60 7.75 12.69
C ARG A 145 -5.03 7.81 12.13
N LEU A 146 -5.60 6.68 11.73
CA LEU A 146 -6.90 6.61 11.06
C LEU A 146 -8.08 6.27 12.00
N ARG A 147 -7.85 5.99 13.29
CA ARG A 147 -8.87 5.47 14.25
C ARG A 147 -10.16 6.28 14.45
N LYS A 148 -10.35 7.45 13.83
CA LYS A 148 -11.56 8.28 13.97
C LYS A 148 -12.38 8.36 12.67
N LEU A 149 -12.67 7.23 12.03
CA LEU A 149 -13.36 7.22 10.73
C LEU A 149 -14.85 7.58 10.81
N ASP A 150 -15.53 7.30 11.92
CA ASP A 150 -16.94 7.67 12.07
C ASP A 150 -17.16 9.20 12.01
N GLY A 151 -16.14 10.00 12.36
CA GLY A 151 -16.17 11.45 12.35
C GLY A 151 -16.05 12.10 10.97
N TYR A 152 -15.79 11.34 9.90
CA TYR A 152 -15.82 11.88 8.54
C TYR A 152 -17.27 12.20 8.16
N LEU A 153 -17.52 13.26 7.39
CA LEU A 153 -18.89 13.60 6.96
C LEU A 153 -19.26 12.95 5.62
N ASN A 154 -18.27 12.74 4.74
CA ASN A 154 -18.48 12.17 3.42
C ASN A 154 -18.51 10.62 3.49
N PRO A 155 -19.62 9.96 3.07
CA PRO A 155 -19.75 8.51 3.08
C PRO A 155 -18.77 7.78 2.15
N ALA A 156 -18.52 8.30 0.94
CA ALA A 156 -17.53 7.73 0.02
C ALA A 156 -16.13 7.68 0.66
N THR A 157 -15.72 8.75 1.35
CA THR A 157 -14.43 8.80 2.08
C THR A 157 -14.39 7.78 3.22
N LYS A 158 -15.49 7.60 3.96
CA LYS A 158 -15.59 6.55 5.00
C LYS A 158 -15.41 5.16 4.40
N ILE A 159 -16.10 4.88 3.29
CA ILE A 159 -16.03 3.59 2.60
C ILE A 159 -14.61 3.35 2.09
N MET A 160 -13.99 4.33 1.43
CA MET A 160 -12.60 4.24 0.95
C MET A 160 -11.62 3.95 2.09
N ALA A 161 -11.67 4.73 3.17
CA ALA A 161 -10.76 4.56 4.31
C ALA A 161 -11.01 3.25 5.06
N GLY A 162 -12.28 2.88 5.27
CA GLY A 162 -12.67 1.64 5.93
C GLY A 162 -12.29 0.40 5.11
N LEU A 163 -12.49 0.45 3.79
CA LEU A 163 -12.09 -0.61 2.86
C LEU A 163 -10.57 -0.77 2.83
N LEU A 164 -9.82 0.33 2.78
CA LEU A 164 -8.36 0.32 2.86
C LEU A 164 -7.89 -0.35 4.16
N ILE A 165 -8.44 0.04 5.31
CA ILE A 165 -8.04 -0.57 6.59
C ILE A 165 -8.41 -2.05 6.63
N LYS A 166 -9.60 -2.41 6.18
CA LYS A 166 -10.07 -3.80 6.20
C LYS A 166 -9.24 -4.68 5.27
N ALA A 167 -8.87 -4.21 4.08
CA ALA A 167 -8.05 -4.96 3.13
C ALA A 167 -6.63 -5.23 3.66
N TYR A 168 -6.04 -4.28 4.40
CA TYR A 168 -4.64 -4.38 4.87
C TYR A 168 -4.49 -4.96 6.28
N THR A 169 -5.53 -4.91 7.11
CA THR A 169 -5.47 -5.32 8.52
C THR A 169 -6.54 -6.31 8.95
N GLY A 170 -7.59 -6.53 8.13
CA GLY A 170 -8.76 -7.32 8.48
C GLY A 170 -9.75 -6.63 9.44
N ILE A 171 -9.39 -5.47 10.00
CA ILE A 171 -10.22 -4.74 10.97
C ILE A 171 -11.24 -3.89 10.22
N ASN A 172 -12.49 -3.87 10.67
CA ASN A 172 -13.47 -2.85 10.23
C ASN A 172 -13.54 -1.71 11.28
N PRO A 173 -13.02 -0.52 10.96
CA PRO A 173 -12.96 0.61 11.89
C PRO A 173 -14.22 1.49 11.89
N VAL A 174 -15.21 1.20 11.03
CA VAL A 174 -16.44 1.99 10.88
C VAL A 174 -17.58 1.32 11.64
N ASN A 175 -18.29 2.09 12.46
CA ASN A 175 -19.42 1.58 13.24
C ASN A 175 -20.78 1.90 12.61
N SER A 176 -20.85 2.86 11.69
CA SER A 176 -22.11 3.20 11.01
C SER A 176 -22.59 2.08 10.09
N ASN A 177 -23.82 1.61 10.29
CA ASN A 177 -24.35 0.40 9.63
C ASN A 177 -24.30 0.45 8.08
N PRO A 178 -24.77 1.51 7.38
CA PRO A 178 -24.83 1.46 5.91
C PRO A 178 -23.44 1.46 5.26
N GLU A 179 -22.46 2.21 5.79
CA GLU A 179 -21.09 2.15 5.28
C GLU A 179 -20.38 0.86 5.69
N LYS A 180 -20.63 0.37 6.90
CA LYS A 180 -20.04 -0.88 7.42
C LYS A 180 -20.42 -2.08 6.55
N GLU A 181 -21.69 -2.17 6.12
CA GLU A 181 -22.17 -3.21 5.21
C GLU A 181 -21.47 -3.14 3.85
N LYS A 182 -21.42 -1.96 3.22
CA LYS A 182 -20.70 -1.74 1.95
C LYS A 182 -19.21 -2.09 2.07
N ILE A 183 -18.55 -1.68 3.15
CA ILE A 183 -17.14 -2.03 3.40
C ILE A 183 -16.97 -3.54 3.50
N ASN A 184 -17.90 -4.25 4.17
CA ASN A 184 -17.83 -5.69 4.32
C ASN A 184 -18.02 -6.41 2.97
N GLU A 185 -18.99 -5.98 2.17
CA GLU A 185 -19.25 -6.51 0.83
C GLU A 185 -18.03 -6.31 -0.09
N LEU A 186 -17.51 -5.08 -0.19
CA LEU A 186 -16.35 -4.77 -1.02
C LEU A 186 -15.10 -5.51 -0.54
N ALA A 187 -14.90 -5.67 0.76
CA ALA A 187 -13.79 -6.44 1.29
C ALA A 187 -13.90 -7.94 0.98
N ALA A 188 -15.11 -8.49 0.91
CA ALA A 188 -15.31 -9.87 0.48
C ALA A 188 -14.90 -10.05 -0.99
N LEU A 189 -15.22 -9.10 -1.87
CA LEU A 189 -14.76 -9.11 -3.27
C LEU A 189 -13.22 -9.09 -3.36
N ILE A 190 -12.57 -8.25 -2.55
CA ILE A 190 -11.10 -8.19 -2.48
C ILE A 190 -10.53 -9.51 -1.96
N GLN A 191 -11.18 -10.14 -0.98
CA GLN A 191 -10.73 -11.41 -0.44
C GLN A 191 -10.83 -12.54 -1.47
N THR A 192 -11.93 -12.63 -2.22
CA THR A 192 -12.07 -13.57 -3.33
C THR A 192 -11.02 -13.33 -4.42
N PHE A 193 -10.71 -12.07 -4.73
CA PHE A 193 -9.62 -11.75 -5.66
C PHE A 193 -8.27 -12.24 -5.15
N LYS A 194 -7.99 -12.02 -3.86
CA LYS A 194 -6.76 -12.45 -3.22
C LYS A 194 -6.57 -13.96 -3.30
N GLU A 195 -7.63 -14.74 -3.06
CA GLU A 195 -7.61 -16.21 -3.18
C GLU A 195 -7.25 -16.66 -4.60
N LYS A 196 -7.94 -16.11 -5.61
CA LYS A 196 -7.61 -16.37 -7.03
C LYS A 196 -6.20 -15.96 -7.40
N TYR A 197 -5.72 -14.85 -6.86
CA TYR A 197 -4.36 -14.38 -7.10
C TYR A 197 -3.31 -15.31 -6.48
N VAL A 198 -3.58 -15.91 -5.31
CA VAL A 198 -2.71 -16.95 -4.74
C VAL A 198 -2.68 -18.18 -5.63
N GLU A 199 -3.83 -18.65 -6.11
CA GLU A 199 -3.90 -19.78 -7.06
C GLU A 199 -3.08 -19.49 -8.31
N ALA A 200 -3.26 -18.31 -8.92
CA ALA A 200 -2.50 -17.92 -10.11
C ALA A 200 -0.98 -17.86 -9.87
N LEU A 201 -0.54 -17.37 -8.70
CA LEU A 201 0.88 -17.38 -8.33
C LEU A 201 1.44 -18.79 -8.16
N LEU A 202 0.65 -19.72 -7.63
CA LEU A 202 1.07 -21.13 -7.42
C LEU A 202 1.09 -21.93 -8.71
N GLU A 203 0.16 -21.65 -9.63
CA GLU A 203 0.04 -22.31 -10.93
C GLU A 203 0.92 -21.66 -12.02
N GLU A 204 1.63 -20.58 -11.69
CA GLU A 204 2.40 -19.75 -12.63
C GLU A 204 1.56 -19.25 -13.82
N THR A 205 0.26 -19.04 -13.60
CA THR A 205 -0.66 -18.53 -14.61
C THR A 205 -0.74 -17.00 -14.53
N SER A 206 -0.86 -16.34 -15.68
CA SER A 206 -0.58 -14.90 -15.79
C SER A 206 -1.80 -14.01 -15.99
N GLU A 207 -3.03 -14.55 -16.08
CA GLU A 207 -4.15 -13.77 -16.60
C GLU A 207 -5.32 -13.66 -15.61
N LEU A 208 -5.25 -12.64 -14.74
CA LEU A 208 -6.36 -12.20 -13.88
C LEU A 208 -6.87 -10.80 -14.25
N LYS A 209 -6.57 -10.35 -15.47
CA LYS A 209 -6.90 -9.00 -15.93
C LYS A 209 -8.41 -8.75 -15.90
N ALA A 210 -9.21 -9.68 -16.40
CA ALA A 210 -10.66 -9.54 -16.47
C ALA A 210 -11.28 -9.45 -15.08
N GLU A 211 -10.91 -10.34 -14.17
CA GLU A 211 -11.35 -10.38 -12.77
C GLU A 211 -10.97 -9.09 -12.05
N LYS A 212 -9.73 -8.65 -12.24
CA LYS A 212 -9.20 -7.42 -11.65
C LYS A 212 -10.03 -6.20 -12.06
N LEU A 213 -10.33 -6.07 -13.34
CA LEU A 213 -11.14 -4.96 -13.87
C LEU A 213 -12.60 -5.05 -13.45
N GLN A 214 -13.16 -6.26 -13.38
CA GLN A 214 -14.53 -6.46 -12.89
C GLN A 214 -14.68 -6.00 -11.44
N ILE A 215 -13.73 -6.34 -10.58
CA ILE A 215 -13.73 -5.94 -9.17
C ILE A 215 -13.51 -4.44 -9.04
N ALA A 216 -12.60 -3.87 -9.83
CA ALA A 216 -12.39 -2.43 -9.87
C ALA A 216 -13.69 -1.67 -10.21
N SER A 217 -14.43 -2.12 -11.22
CA SER A 217 -15.72 -1.52 -11.58
C SER A 217 -16.74 -1.62 -10.44
N LYS A 218 -16.89 -2.79 -9.81
CA LYS A 218 -17.82 -2.96 -8.68
C LYS A 218 -17.49 -2.03 -7.51
N ILE A 219 -16.21 -1.90 -7.15
CA ILE A 219 -15.78 -0.98 -6.08
C ILE A 219 -16.07 0.47 -6.50
N TYR A 220 -15.80 0.83 -7.76
CA TYR A 220 -16.04 2.17 -8.29
C TYR A 220 -17.52 2.55 -8.17
N ASP A 221 -18.41 1.72 -8.70
CA ASP A 221 -19.85 1.99 -8.73
C ASP A 221 -20.43 2.18 -7.32
N VAL A 222 -20.00 1.36 -6.35
CA VAL A 222 -20.47 1.46 -4.95
C VAL A 222 -19.99 2.75 -4.27
N ILE A 223 -18.73 3.14 -4.50
CA ILE A 223 -18.18 4.35 -3.89
C ILE A 223 -18.73 5.61 -4.57
N GLU A 224 -18.84 5.61 -5.89
CA GLU A 224 -19.43 6.72 -6.67
C GLU A 224 -20.88 6.99 -6.25
N ALA A 225 -21.69 5.93 -6.12
CA ALA A 225 -23.07 6.03 -5.63
C ALA A 225 -23.18 6.52 -4.18
N SER A 226 -22.07 6.57 -3.43
CA SER A 226 -22.03 7.04 -2.04
C SER A 226 -21.61 8.52 -1.90
N GLY A 227 -21.39 9.22 -3.02
CA GLY A 227 -21.16 10.67 -3.07
C GLY A 227 -19.68 11.06 -3.06
N VAL A 228 -19.03 10.91 -4.22
CA VAL A 228 -17.66 11.38 -4.52
C VAL A 228 -17.65 12.88 -4.78
#